data_AF-A0A9E0HCE4-F1
#
_entry.id   AF-A0A9E0HCE4-F1
#
_cell.length_a   1.000
_cell.length_b   1.000
_cell.length_c   1.000
_cell.angle_alpha   90.00
_cell.angle_beta   90.00
_cell.angle_gamma   90.00
#
_symmetry.space_group_name_H-M   'P 1'
#
loop_
_entity.id
_entity.type
_entity.pdbx_description
1 polymer ?
#
loop_
_entity_poly.entity_id
_entity_poly.type
_entity_poly.pdbx_seq_one_letter_code
_entity_poly.pdbx_strand_id
1 'polypeptide(L)'
;MMIERRHRRSSQRGPALDHQLTACRDAGGLDAIVVGDADGLVVAAAGAPELCAELAARGAAQADALSFPLDGTRLAVIARGGTPAARQRELARAAAGAHRILAG
;
A
#
# COMPACT_ATOMS: atom_id res chain seq x y z
N MET A 1 20.62 -13.15 19.82
CA MET A 1 19.21 -13.57 19.62
C MET A 1 18.22 -12.40 19.35
N MET A 2 18.68 -11.17 19.06
CA MET A 2 17.82 -9.99 18.77
C MET A 2 17.78 -9.65 17.26
N ILE A 3 18.87 -9.90 16.53
CA ILE A 3 19.00 -9.69 15.07
C ILE A 3 18.09 -10.66 14.29
N GLU A 4 18.06 -11.94 14.69
CA GLU A 4 17.19 -12.96 14.11
C GLU A 4 15.69 -12.63 14.22
N ARG A 5 15.28 -11.97 15.31
CA ARG A 5 13.90 -11.53 15.53
C ARG A 5 13.50 -10.38 14.62
N ARG A 6 14.40 -9.41 14.39
CA ARG A 6 14.16 -8.28 13.46
C ARG A 6 14.08 -8.76 12.01
N HIS A 7 15.01 -9.63 11.59
CA HIS A 7 15.02 -10.18 10.23
C HIS A 7 13.76 -11.02 9.95
N ARG A 8 13.36 -11.87 10.91
CA ARG A 8 12.11 -12.65 10.83
C ARG A 8 10.86 -11.76 10.84
N ARG A 9 10.88 -10.60 11.50
CA ARG A 9 9.76 -9.65 11.48
C ARG A 9 9.66 -8.93 10.14
N SER A 10 10.76 -8.41 9.58
CA SER A 10 10.77 -7.80 8.24
C SER A 10 10.29 -8.74 7.14
N SER A 11 10.73 -9.99 7.16
CA SER A 11 10.29 -11.01 6.18
C SER A 11 8.80 -11.38 6.30
N GLN A 12 8.17 -11.17 7.45
CA GLN A 12 6.72 -11.36 7.62
C GLN A 12 5.90 -10.13 7.28
N ARG A 13 6.49 -8.92 7.32
CA ARG A 13 5.80 -7.67 7.00
C ARG A 13 5.40 -7.58 5.52
N GLY A 14 6.26 -8.00 4.60
CA GLY A 14 5.96 -8.03 3.16
C GLY A 14 4.69 -8.83 2.84
N PRO A 15 4.65 -10.14 3.17
CA PRO A 15 3.46 -10.97 2.96
C PRO A 15 2.21 -10.46 3.69
N ALA A 16 2.36 -9.90 4.89
CA ALA A 16 1.24 -9.31 5.63
C ALA A 16 0.66 -8.08 4.90
N LEU A 17 1.53 -7.26 4.30
CA LEU A 17 1.12 -6.10 3.53
C LEU A 17 0.44 -6.51 2.22
N ASP A 18 0.99 -7.49 1.50
CA ASP A 18 0.39 -8.02 0.27
C ASP A 18 -1.02 -8.59 0.50
N HIS A 19 -1.20 -9.38 1.56
CA HIS A 19 -2.52 -9.90 1.94
C HIS A 19 -3.50 -8.77 2.30
N GLN A 20 -3.04 -7.77 3.06
CA GLN A 20 -3.87 -6.65 3.45
C GLN A 20 -4.31 -5.81 2.24
N LEU A 21 -3.41 -5.58 1.28
CA LEU A 21 -3.72 -4.86 0.04
C LEU A 21 -4.67 -5.67 -0.85
N THR A 22 -4.46 -6.98 -0.96
CA THR A 22 -5.37 -7.88 -1.70
C THR A 22 -6.76 -7.83 -1.11
N ALA A 23 -6.89 -7.92 0.22
CA ALA A 23 -8.18 -7.84 0.90
C ALA A 23 -8.89 -6.49 0.69
N CYS A 24 -8.14 -5.38 0.68
CA CYS A 24 -8.69 -4.05 0.36
C CYS A 24 -9.11 -3.94 -1.10
N ARG A 25 -8.29 -4.45 -2.04
CA ARG A 25 -8.62 -4.48 -3.47
C ARG A 25 -9.94 -5.22 -3.70
N ASP A 26 -10.05 -6.42 -3.16
CA ASP A 26 -11.21 -7.28 -3.36
C ASP A 26 -12.47 -6.69 -2.69
N ALA A 27 -12.35 -6.16 -1.46
CA ALA A 27 -13.48 -5.53 -0.75
C ALA A 27 -13.97 -4.23 -1.40
N GLY A 28 -13.08 -3.50 -2.07
CA GLY A 28 -13.41 -2.25 -2.76
C GLY A 28 -13.86 -2.44 -4.22
N GLY A 29 -13.73 -3.65 -4.78
CA GLY A 29 -13.86 -3.88 -6.21
C GLY A 29 -12.87 -3.03 -7.02
N LEU A 30 -11.64 -2.91 -6.53
CA LEU A 30 -10.58 -2.09 -7.14
C LEU A 30 -9.85 -2.90 -8.21
N ASP A 31 -9.39 -2.21 -9.26
CA ASP A 31 -8.52 -2.81 -10.29
C ASP A 31 -7.11 -3.01 -9.73
N ALA A 32 -6.64 -2.03 -8.96
CA ALA A 32 -5.35 -2.07 -8.29
C ALA A 32 -5.31 -1.16 -7.05
N ILE A 33 -4.45 -1.52 -6.10
CA ILE A 33 -4.04 -0.70 -4.96
C ILE A 33 -2.55 -0.91 -4.69
N VAL A 34 -1.83 0.19 -4.45
CA VAL A 34 -0.36 0.21 -4.34
C VAL A 34 0.05 1.02 -3.13
N VAL A 35 1.05 0.54 -2.40
CA VAL A 35 1.83 1.32 -1.44
C VAL A 35 3.17 1.63 -2.10
N GLY A 36 3.48 2.91 -2.27
CA GLY A 36 4.75 3.37 -2.81
C GLY A 36 5.23 4.66 -2.17
N ASP A 37 6.47 5.05 -2.45
CA ASP A 37 7.00 6.36 -2.03
C ASP A 37 6.77 7.44 -3.10
N ALA A 38 7.30 8.64 -2.84
CA ALA A 38 7.17 9.78 -3.74
C ALA A 38 7.98 9.63 -5.04
N ASP A 39 9.00 8.76 -5.06
CA ASP A 39 9.85 8.51 -6.23
C ASP A 39 9.28 7.41 -7.14
N GLY A 40 8.16 6.81 -6.73
CA GLY A 40 7.45 5.76 -7.47
C GLY A 40 7.98 4.36 -7.21
N LEU A 41 8.79 4.16 -6.16
CA LEU A 41 9.18 2.84 -5.71
C LEU A 41 7.97 2.11 -5.11
N VAL A 42 7.68 0.91 -5.62
CA VAL A 42 6.64 0.04 -5.06
C VAL A 42 7.17 -0.66 -3.82
N VAL A 43 6.47 -0.49 -2.71
CA VAL A 43 6.71 -1.22 -1.45
C VAL A 43 5.88 -2.50 -1.40
N ALA A 44 4.61 -2.42 -1.80
CA ALA A 44 3.70 -3.55 -1.94
C ALA A 44 2.52 -3.17 -2.85
N ALA A 45 1.88 -4.15 -3.47
CA ALA A 45 0.78 -3.90 -4.39
C ALA A 45 -0.17 -5.10 -4.51
N ALA A 46 -1.41 -4.83 -4.91
CA ALA A 46 -2.36 -5.83 -5.36
C ALA A 46 -3.05 -5.34 -6.64
N GLY A 47 -2.98 -6.13 -7.71
CA GLY A 47 -3.46 -5.75 -9.04
C GLY A 47 -2.58 -6.35 -10.14
N ALA A 48 -2.84 -5.98 -11.39
CA ALA A 48 -1.94 -6.31 -12.50
C ALA A 48 -0.59 -5.56 -12.32
N PRO A 49 0.56 -6.23 -12.48
CA PRO A 49 1.88 -5.63 -12.22
C PRO A 49 2.12 -4.31 -12.97
N GLU A 50 1.70 -4.23 -14.22
CA GLU A 50 1.91 -3.07 -15.09
C GLU A 50 1.09 -1.87 -14.60
N LEU A 51 -0.16 -2.11 -14.19
CA LEU A 51 -1.02 -1.07 -13.62
C LEU A 51 -0.47 -0.58 -12.27
N CYS A 52 0.04 -1.50 -11.45
CA CYS A 52 0.65 -1.14 -10.17
C CYS A 52 1.90 -0.27 -10.36
N ALA A 53 2.76 -0.61 -11.32
CA ALA A 53 3.93 0.18 -11.67
C ALA A 53 3.55 1.57 -12.21
N GLU A 54 2.55 1.66 -13.09
CA GLU A 54 2.02 2.93 -13.58
C GLU A 54 1.50 3.81 -12.43
N LEU A 55 0.71 3.25 -11.52
CA LEU A 55 0.15 3.99 -10.38
C LEU A 55 1.24 4.50 -9.45
N ALA A 56 2.26 3.68 -9.15
CA ALA A 56 3.40 4.07 -8.33
C ALA A 56 4.20 5.20 -8.99
N ALA A 57 4.53 5.06 -10.27
CA ALA A 57 5.31 6.05 -11.02
C ALA A 57 4.60 7.42 -11.12
N ARG A 58 3.27 7.43 -11.14
CA ARG A 58 2.46 8.68 -11.09
C ARG A 58 2.39 9.29 -9.69
N GLY A 59 2.68 8.50 -8.66
CA GLY A 59 2.71 8.93 -7.26
C GLY A 59 1.37 9.42 -6.71
N ALA A 60 1.45 10.07 -5.56
CA ALA A 60 0.31 10.63 -4.82
C ALA A 60 -0.30 11.90 -5.44
N ALA A 61 0.19 12.35 -6.61
CA ALA A 61 -0.40 13.47 -7.34
C ALA A 61 -1.79 13.14 -7.93
N GLN A 62 -2.23 11.88 -7.83
CA GLN A 62 -3.56 11.44 -8.23
C GLN A 62 -4.60 11.72 -7.15
N ALA A 63 -5.82 12.08 -7.57
CA ALA A 63 -6.94 12.41 -6.69
C ALA A 63 -7.37 11.26 -5.75
N ASP A 64 -6.94 10.03 -6.03
CA ASP A 64 -7.29 8.82 -5.29
C ASP A 64 -6.06 8.24 -4.57
N ALA A 65 -5.46 9.07 -3.71
CA ALA A 65 -4.31 8.68 -2.91
C ALA A 65 -4.43 9.15 -1.44
N LEU A 66 -3.85 8.38 -0.52
CA LEU A 66 -3.71 8.76 0.88
C LEU A 66 -2.29 8.52 1.35
N SER A 67 -1.63 9.55 1.88
CA SER A 67 -0.24 9.46 2.34
C SER A 67 -0.11 9.39 3.86
N PHE A 68 0.94 8.72 4.30
CA PHE A 68 1.34 8.63 5.71
C PHE A 68 2.87 8.67 5.85
N PRO A 69 3.39 9.19 6.98
CA PRO A 69 4.84 9.17 7.25
C PRO A 69 5.30 7.79 7.76
N LEU A 70 6.52 7.41 7.42
CA LEU A 70 7.22 6.24 7.95
C LEU A 70 8.73 6.52 7.96
N ASP A 71 9.36 6.55 9.14
CA ASP A 71 10.81 6.69 9.33
C ASP A 71 11.48 7.83 8.50
N GLY A 72 10.77 8.95 8.35
CA GLY A 72 11.24 10.11 7.57
C GLY A 72 10.91 10.07 6.08
N THR A 73 10.41 8.94 5.57
CA THR A 73 9.88 8.80 4.22
C THR A 73 8.36 9.02 4.21
N ARG A 74 7.83 9.62 3.15
CA ARG A 74 6.38 9.71 2.93
C ARG A 74 5.95 8.60 1.98
N LEU A 75 5.15 7.67 2.50
CA LEU A 75 4.51 6.64 1.69
C LEU A 75 3.09 7.09 1.31
N ALA A 76 2.62 6.58 0.19
CA ALA A 76 1.28 6.80 -0.30
C ALA A 76 0.62 5.47 -0.67
N VAL A 77 -0.66 5.37 -0.32
CA VAL A 77 -1.56 4.36 -0.88
C VAL A 77 -2.28 4.99 -2.05
N ILE A 78 -2.25 4.34 -3.21
CA ILE A 78 -2.85 4.82 -4.45
C ILE A 78 -3.74 3.69 -4.99
N ALA A 79 -4.96 4.01 -5.42
CA ALA A 79 -5.91 3.01 -5.90
C ALA A 79 -6.60 3.42 -7.21
N ARG A 80 -6.99 2.43 -8.01
CA ARG A 80 -7.82 2.59 -9.22
C ARG A 80 -8.99 1.60 -9.21
N GLY A 81 -10.10 1.99 -9.82
CA GLY A 81 -11.31 1.18 -9.91
C GLY A 81 -12.26 1.41 -8.74
N GLY A 82 -13.30 0.57 -8.67
CA GLY A 82 -14.39 0.68 -7.68
C GLY A 82 -15.21 1.96 -7.79
N THR A 83 -16.23 2.07 -6.93
CA THR A 83 -16.96 3.34 -6.75
C THR A 83 -16.10 4.32 -5.95
N PRO A 84 -16.25 5.65 -6.13
CA PRO A 84 -15.47 6.63 -5.37
C PRO A 84 -15.57 6.42 -3.84
N ALA A 85 -16.76 6.10 -3.33
CA ALA A 85 -16.96 5.84 -1.90
C ALA A 85 -16.27 4.55 -1.42
N ALA A 86 -16.32 3.48 -2.21
CA ALA A 86 -15.61 2.24 -1.89
C ALA A 86 -14.10 2.44 -1.92
N ARG A 87 -13.59 3.12 -2.96
CA ARG A 87 -12.17 3.45 -3.10
C ARG A 87 -11.66 4.28 -1.94
N GLN A 88 -12.38 5.33 -1.54
CA GLN A 88 -11.99 6.17 -0.41
C GLN A 88 -11.91 5.37 0.91
N ARG A 89 -12.89 4.48 1.14
CA ARG A 89 -12.90 3.62 2.33
C ARG A 89 -11.70 2.67 2.35
N GLU A 90 -11.43 2.00 1.24
CA GLU A 90 -10.32 1.04 1.18
C GLU A 90 -8.95 1.72 1.15
N LEU A 91 -8.81 2.93 0.59
CA LEU A 91 -7.61 3.76 0.73
C LEU A 91 -7.32 4.07 2.21
N ALA A 92 -8.31 4.54 2.96
CA ALA A 92 -8.16 4.83 4.39
C ALA A 92 -7.80 3.56 5.20
N ARG A 93 -8.48 2.45 4.92
CA ARG A 93 -8.20 1.16 5.55
C ARG A 93 -6.80 0.67 5.24
N ALA A 94 -6.38 0.75 3.98
CA ALA A 94 -5.07 0.30 3.54
C ALA A 94 -3.95 1.16 4.12
N ALA A 95 -4.11 2.48 4.16
CA ALA A 95 -3.10 3.36 4.78
C ALA A 95 -2.93 3.08 6.27
N ALA A 96 -4.04 2.92 7.00
CA ALA A 96 -3.99 2.57 8.42
C ALA A 96 -3.38 1.18 8.66
N GLY A 97 -3.69 0.21 7.80
CA GLY A 97 -3.12 -1.14 7.83
C GLY A 97 -1.62 -1.14 7.55
N ALA A 98 -1.21 -0.51 6.45
CA ALA A 98 0.18 -0.40 6.03
C ALA A 98 1.04 0.29 7.10
N HIS A 99 0.59 1.42 7.64
CA HIS A 99 1.30 2.11 8.71
C HIS A 99 1.49 1.19 9.93
N ARG A 100 0.46 0.45 10.36
CA ARG A 100 0.59 -0.49 11.49
C ARG A 100 1.58 -1.63 11.22
N ILE A 101 1.55 -2.21 10.03
CA ILE A 101 2.41 -3.33 9.64
C ILE A 101 3.87 -2.88 9.55
N LEU A 102 4.11 -1.71 8.97
CA LEU A 102 5.46 -1.20 8.71
C LEU A 102 6.09 -0.56 9.96
N ALA A 103 5.31 0.13 10.79
CA ALA A 103 5.81 0.83 11.98
C ALA A 103 5.98 -0.06 13.23
N GLY A 104 5.45 -1.30 13.25
CA GLY A 104 5.54 -2.24 14.40
C GLY A 104 6.55 -3.36 14.23
#